data_AF-A0A0Q4JHT0-F1
#
_entry.id   AF-A0A0Q4JHT0-F1
#
_cell.length_a   1.000
_cell.length_b   1.000
_cell.length_c   1.000
_cell.angle_alpha   90.00
_cell.angle_beta   90.00
_cell.angle_gamma   90.00
#
_symmetry.space_group_name_H-M   'P 1'
#
loop_
_entity.id
_entity.type
_entity.pdbx_description
1 polymer ?
#
loop_
_entity_poly.entity_id
_entity_poly.type
_entity_poly.pdbx_seq_one_letter_code
_entity_poly.pdbx_strand_id
1 'polypeptide(L)' 'MKRRRKARPPSPPWTPAEDAKLREVNEIGLRVEYWQLALPERRESEMLARRLDLGIKPARDI' A
#
# COMPACT_ATOMS: atom_id res chain seq x y z
N MET A 1 3.56 -18.34 28.07
CA MET A 1 4.65 -17.43 27.63
C MET A 1 4.15 -16.53 26.50
N LYS A 2 3.90 -15.24 26.75
CA LYS A 2 3.54 -14.27 25.69
C LYS A 2 4.81 -13.93 24.90
N ARG A 3 4.97 -14.48 23.68
CA ARG A 3 6.00 -14.05 22.73
C ARG A 3 5.77 -12.58 22.41
N ARG A 4 6.59 -11.68 22.98
CA ARG A 4 6.69 -10.29 22.53
C ARG A 4 7.09 -10.34 21.05
N ARG A 5 6.15 -10.07 20.14
CA ARG A 5 6.49 -9.84 18.73
C ARG A 5 7.49 -8.68 18.72
N LYS A 6 8.71 -8.93 18.22
CA LYS A 6 9.69 -7.86 18.00
C LYS A 6 8.98 -6.77 17.19
N ALA A 7 8.93 -5.56 17.72
CA ALA A 7 8.45 -4.41 16.95
C ALA A 7 9.31 -4.33 15.69
N ARG A 8 8.67 -4.43 14.52
CA ARG A 8 9.39 -4.40 13.24
C ARG A 8 9.85 -2.96 13.01
N PRO A 9 11.03 -2.72 12.39
CA PRO A 9 11.48 -1.37 12.10
C PRO A 9 10.42 -0.59 11.29
N PRO A 10 10.33 0.73 11.50
CA PRO A 10 9.40 1.58 10.77
C PRO A 10 9.72 1.51 9.27
N SER A 11 8.66 1.52 8.47
CA SER A 11 8.77 1.52 7.01
C SER A 11 9.41 2.82 6.55
N PRO A 12 10.18 2.81 5.44
CA PRO A 12 10.76 4.04 4.89
C PRO A 12 9.65 5.06 4.55
N PRO A 13 9.96 6.37 4.52
CA PRO A 13 8.98 7.38 4.13
C PRO A 13 8.48 7.14 2.70
N TRP A 14 7.24 7.52 2.41
CA TRP A 14 6.65 7.41 1.07
C TRP A 14 7.26 8.44 0.13
N THR A 15 7.62 8.00 -1.07
CA THR A 15 8.11 8.87 -2.14
C THR A 15 6.98 9.29 -3.07
N PRO A 16 7.10 10.44 -3.76
CA PRO A 16 6.12 10.86 -4.76
C PRO A 16 5.90 9.83 -5.87
N ALA A 17 6.94 9.08 -6.25
CA ALA A 17 6.86 8.03 -7.27
C ALA A 17 6.02 6.85 -6.80
N GLU A 18 6.16 6.45 -5.54
CA GLU A 18 5.34 5.38 -4.95
C GLU A 18 3.87 5.81 -4.80
N ASP A 19 3.62 7.06 -4.39
CA ASP A 19 2.26 7.60 -4.33
C ASP A 19 1.62 7.65 -5.73
N ALA A 20 2.39 8.02 -6.76
CA ALA A 20 1.92 8.01 -8.15
C ALA A 20 1.57 6.58 -8.61
N LYS A 21 2.44 5.61 -8.32
CA LYS A 21 2.18 4.20 -8.67
C LYS A 21 0.99 3.63 -7.90
N LEU A 22 0.81 4.02 -6.63
CA LEU A 22 -0.35 3.61 -5.84
C LEU A 22 -1.66 4.16 -6.41
N ARG A 23 -1.65 5.38 -6.95
CA ARG A 23 -2.81 5.96 -7.68
C ARG A 23 -3.11 5.17 -8.95
N GLU A 24 -2.08 4.92 -9.76
CA GLU A 24 -2.19 4.17 -11.02
C GLU A 24 -2.81 2.77 -10.82
N VAL A 25 -2.30 1.98 -9.86
CA VAL A 25 -2.85 0.63 -9.62
C VAL A 25 -4.28 0.66 -9.08
N ASN A 26 -4.66 1.70 -8.34
CA ASN A 26 -6.04 1.88 -7.89
C ASN A 26 -6.96 2.30 -9.03
N GLU A 27 -6.51 3.18 -9.91
CA GLU A 27 -7.28 3.66 -11.07
C GLU A 27 -7.58 2.54 -12.07
N ILE A 28 -6.62 1.64 -12.29
CA ILE A 28 -6.79 0.45 -13.15
C ILE A 28 -7.68 -0.61 -12.48
N GLY A 29 -8.03 -0.43 -11.19
CA GLY A 29 -8.83 -1.40 -10.45
C GLY A 29 -8.09 -2.70 -10.16
N LEU A 30 -6.75 -2.64 -10.09
CA LEU A 30 -5.93 -3.80 -9.81
C LEU A 30 -6.25 -4.34 -8.41
N ARG A 31 -6.43 -5.65 -8.27
CA ARG A 31 -6.63 -6.26 -6.94
C ARG A 31 -5.41 -6.00 -6.06
N VAL A 32 -5.68 -5.81 -4.78
CA VAL A 32 -4.67 -5.47 -3.76
C VAL A 32 -3.52 -6.49 -3.73
N GLU A 33 -3.81 -7.78 -3.94
CA GLU A 33 -2.80 -8.84 -3.97
C GLU A 33 -1.71 -8.60 -5.04
N TYR A 34 -2.05 -7.91 -6.13
CA TYR A 34 -1.11 -7.60 -7.22
C TYR A 34 -0.39 -6.27 -7.04
N TRP A 35 -0.76 -5.43 -6.07
CA TRP A 35 -0.07 -4.15 -5.84
C TRP A 35 1.38 -4.36 -5.45
N GLN A 36 1.70 -5.50 -4.85
CA GLN A 36 3.07 -5.89 -4.51
C GLN A 36 3.99 -5.95 -5.75
N LEU A 37 3.45 -6.26 -6.94
CA LEU A 37 4.23 -6.25 -8.18
C LEU A 37 4.65 -4.83 -8.59
N ALA A 38 3.82 -3.84 -8.24
CA ALA A 38 4.06 -2.42 -8.55
C ALA A 38 4.88 -1.72 -7.47
N LEU A 39 4.72 -2.12 -6.21
CA LEU A 39 5.39 -1.56 -5.04
C LEU A 39 6.04 -2.69 -4.21
N PRO A 40 7.12 -3.30 -4.70
CA PRO A 40 7.72 -4.50 -4.09
C PRO A 40 8.31 -4.25 -2.70
N GLU A 41 8.74 -3.02 -2.43
CA GLU A 41 9.32 -2.61 -1.13
C GLU A 41 8.26 -2.26 -0.08
N ARG A 42 6.97 -2.23 -0.46
CA ARG A 42 5.85 -1.90 0.42
C ARG A 42 5.05 -3.13 0.76
N ARG A 43 4.44 -3.15 1.93
CA ARG A 43 3.47 -4.20 2.28
C ARG A 43 2.07 -3.77 1.96
N GLU A 44 1.22 -4.76 1.73
CA GLU A 44 -0.22 -4.57 1.58
C GLU A 44 -0.83 -3.63 2.63
N SER A 45 -0.57 -3.88 3.92
CA SER A 45 -1.09 -3.04 5.00
C SER A 45 -0.62 -1.58 4.92
N GLU A 46 0.61 -1.35 4.46
CA GLU A 46 1.18 -0.01 4.30
C GLU A 46 0.56 0.70 3.11
N MET A 47 0.37 -0.02 1.99
CA MET A 47 -0.28 0.50 0.80
C MET A 47 -1.75 0.85 1.06
N LEU A 48 -2.47 0.00 1.80
CA LEU A 48 -3.86 0.27 2.19
C LEU A 48 -3.97 1.49 3.11
N ALA A 49 -3.08 1.61 4.11
CA ALA A 49 -3.03 2.79 4.98
C ALA A 49 -2.72 4.06 4.15
N ARG A 50 -1.71 4.00 3.28
CA ARG A 50 -1.34 5.15 2.45
C ARG A 50 -2.44 5.55 1.48
N ARG A 51 -3.17 4.59 0.92
CA ARG A 51 -4.33 4.86 0.07
C ARG A 51 -5.40 5.67 0.80
N LEU A 52 -5.67 5.33 2.06
CA LEU A 52 -6.59 6.08 2.91
C LEU A 52 -6.06 7.49 3.19
N ASP A 53 -4.78 7.63 3.54
CA ASP A 53 -4.13 8.93 3.78
C ASP A 53 -4.20 9.85 2.53
N LEU A 54 -4.05 9.27 1.34
CA LEU A 54 -4.13 9.99 0.07
C LEU A 54 -5.57 10.27 -0.39
N GLY A 55 -6.59 9.77 0.33
CA GLY A 55 -8.00 9.93 -0.06
C GLY A 55 -8.37 9.22 -1.36
N ILE A 56 -7.61 8.20 -1.77
CA ILE A 56 -7.85 7.45 -2.99
C ILE A 56 -9.05 6.52 -2.77
N LYS A 57 -10.13 6.80 -3.50
CA LYS A 57 -11.32 5.94 -3.52
C LYS A 57 -11.00 4.65 -4.29
N PRO A 58 -11.55 3.50 -3.88
CA PRO A 58 -11.48 2.30 -4.72
C PRO A 58 -12.07 2.62 -6.10
N ALA A 59 -11.51 2.05 -7.16
CA ALA A 59 -12.17 2.03 -8.46
C ALA A 59 -13.59 1.50 -8.23
N ARG A 60 -14.60 2.31 -8.60
CA ARG A 60 -16.01 1.91 -8.53
C ARG A 60 -16.17 0.63 -9.36
N ASP A 61 -16.94 -0.31 -8.80
CA ASP A 61 -17.21 -1.64 -9.33
C ASP A 61 -17.20 -1.73 -10.87
N ILE A 62 -16.40 -2.65 -11.38
CA ILE A 62 -16.65 -3.33 -12.66
C ILE A 62 -17.33 -4.65 -12.32
#